data_AF-A0A949X458-F1
#
_entry.id   AF-A0A949X458-F1
#
_cell.length_a   1.000
_cell.length_b   1.000
_cell.length_c   1.000
_cell.angle_alpha   90.00
_cell.angle_beta   90.00
_cell.angle_gamma   90.00
#
_symmetry.space_group_name_H-M   'P 1'
#
loop_
_entity.id
_entity.type
_entity.pdbx_description
1 polymer ?
#
loop_
_entity_poly.entity_id
_entity_poly.type
_entity_poly.pdbx_seq_one_letter_code
_entity_poly.pdbx_strand_id
1 'polypeptide(L)'
;QLTDAEKLRVALAVLLLAPSPPLLFMGEEFGADTPFLFFCDFGPDLAAKVTDGRRSEFARFAQFSSAEAQARIPDPGSRETFMRSKLDWASLQMSSHIQWLQFYRGLLSFRQKEIVPLVSKISRGTAKFEVIAGEAVSVKWQLTSGQSLEMIANFSSSAVGLPIPQGKLLYTTAEDHASIANGTQLAAVCGAWFLST
;
A
#
# COMPACT_ATOMS: atom_id res chain seq x y z
N GLN A 1 -12.13 -8.76 -3.77
CA GLN A 1 -11.35 -7.76 -3.02
C GLN A 1 -10.23 -8.51 -2.28
N LEU A 2 -8.98 -8.05 -2.35
CA LEU A 2 -7.81 -8.80 -1.82
C LEU A 2 -7.59 -8.61 -0.31
N THR A 3 -8.13 -7.54 0.28
CA THR A 3 -8.01 -7.23 1.72
C THR A 3 -9.11 -6.26 2.15
N ASP A 4 -9.29 -6.13 3.47
CA ASP A 4 -10.22 -5.19 4.10
C ASP A 4 -9.75 -3.73 3.95
N ALA A 5 -10.69 -2.79 3.84
CA ALA A 5 -10.38 -1.38 3.64
C ALA A 5 -9.53 -0.77 4.77
N GLU A 6 -9.76 -1.19 6.01
CA GLU A 6 -9.01 -0.72 7.18
C GLU A 6 -7.55 -1.18 7.14
N LYS A 7 -7.31 -2.45 6.82
CA LYS A 7 -5.94 -2.99 6.64
C LYS A 7 -5.21 -2.29 5.51
N LEU A 8 -5.92 -1.98 4.42
CA LEU A 8 -5.36 -1.20 3.32
C LEU A 8 -4.96 0.23 3.78
N ARG A 9 -5.77 0.90 4.61
CA ARG A 9 -5.41 2.22 5.16
C ARG A 9 -4.13 2.16 5.99
N VAL A 10 -3.97 1.13 6.84
CA VAL A 10 -2.73 0.90 7.60
C VAL A 10 -1.54 0.70 6.66
N ALA A 11 -1.69 -0.16 5.64
CA ALA A 11 -0.62 -0.43 4.67
C ALA A 11 -0.20 0.83 3.91
N LEU A 12 -1.16 1.68 3.53
CA LEU A 12 -0.89 2.94 2.83
C LEU A 12 -0.24 3.97 3.74
N ALA A 13 -0.63 4.06 5.01
CA ALA A 13 0.08 4.90 5.97
C ALA A 13 1.53 4.43 6.16
N VAL A 14 1.78 3.12 6.18
CA VAL A 14 3.14 2.57 6.21
C VAL A 14 3.91 2.96 4.94
N LEU A 15 3.36 2.71 3.75
CA LEU A 15 4.02 2.98 2.47
C LEU A 15 4.29 4.47 2.26
N LEU A 16 3.29 5.33 2.45
CA LEU A 16 3.36 6.75 2.13
C LEU A 16 4.10 7.58 3.17
N LEU A 17 4.26 7.09 4.41
CA LEU A 17 5.01 7.79 5.45
C LEU A 17 6.42 7.20 5.67
N ALA A 18 6.77 6.08 5.04
CA ALA A 18 8.13 5.53 5.05
C ALA A 18 9.16 6.51 4.48
N PRO A 19 10.37 6.65 5.06
CA PRO A 19 11.37 7.60 4.56
C PRO A 19 11.78 7.39 3.10
N SER A 20 11.70 6.16 2.59
CA SER A 20 11.93 5.83 1.18
C SER A 20 10.93 6.55 0.25
N PRO A 21 11.30 6.91 -0.99
CA PRO A 21 10.36 7.46 -1.96
C PRO A 21 9.24 6.46 -2.26
N PRO A 22 7.96 6.81 -2.05
CA PRO A 22 6.85 5.94 -2.43
C PRO A 22 6.61 6.00 -3.94
N LEU A 23 6.11 4.90 -4.51
CA LEU A 23 5.61 4.81 -5.87
C LEU A 23 4.13 4.42 -5.79
N LEU A 24 3.28 5.16 -6.49
CA LEU A 24 1.85 4.88 -6.62
C LEU A 24 1.53 4.47 -8.05
N PHE A 25 0.57 3.58 -8.20
CA PHE A 25 0.01 3.30 -9.52
C PHE A 25 -1.11 4.29 -9.84
N MET A 26 -1.27 4.64 -11.12
CA MET A 26 -2.31 5.60 -11.52
C MET A 26 -3.71 5.08 -11.17
N GLY A 27 -4.51 5.90 -10.49
CA GLY A 27 -5.85 5.53 -10.04
C GLY A 27 -5.91 4.87 -8.67
N GLU A 28 -4.77 4.46 -8.10
CA GLU A 28 -4.70 3.90 -6.75
C GLU A 28 -5.19 4.92 -5.72
N GLU A 29 -4.89 6.20 -5.92
CA GLU A 29 -5.18 7.28 -4.98
C GLU A 29 -6.68 7.54 -4.77
N PHE A 30 -7.53 7.12 -5.70
CA PHE A 30 -8.97 7.18 -5.57
C PHE A 30 -9.62 5.80 -5.58
N GLY A 31 -8.83 4.72 -5.48
CA GLY A 31 -9.32 3.35 -5.51
C GLY A 31 -10.03 3.00 -6.83
N ALA A 32 -9.40 3.25 -7.97
CA ALA A 32 -9.95 2.93 -9.28
C ALA A 32 -10.30 1.43 -9.40
N ASP A 33 -11.52 1.13 -9.85
CA ASP A 33 -11.98 -0.24 -10.09
C ASP A 33 -11.58 -0.78 -11.47
N THR A 34 -11.09 0.09 -12.35
CA THR A 34 -10.66 -0.28 -13.69
C THR A 34 -9.39 -1.13 -13.63
N PRO A 35 -9.37 -2.34 -14.22
CA PRO A 35 -8.18 -3.18 -14.19
C PRO A 35 -7.07 -2.55 -15.04
N PHE A 36 -5.80 -2.76 -14.68
CA PHE A 36 -4.69 -2.48 -15.58
C PHE A 36 -4.22 -3.75 -16.27
N LEU A 37 -4.74 -3.99 -17.48
CA LEU A 37 -4.45 -5.20 -18.25
C LEU A 37 -3.17 -5.02 -19.08
N PHE A 38 -2.54 -6.13 -19.44
CA PHE A 38 -1.51 -6.12 -20.47
C PHE A 38 -2.17 -6.00 -21.84
N PHE A 39 -1.85 -4.96 -22.60
CA PHE A 39 -2.33 -4.73 -23.97
C PHE A 39 -1.17 -4.35 -24.89
N CYS A 40 -1.29 -4.69 -26.17
CA CYS A 40 -0.28 -4.42 -27.20
C CYS A 40 -0.95 -4.21 -28.57
N ASP A 41 -0.24 -3.56 -29.49
CA ASP A 41 -0.69 -3.35 -30.87
C ASP A 41 0.40 -3.83 -31.84
N PHE A 42 0.57 -5.16 -31.91
CA PHE A 42 1.55 -5.81 -32.78
C PHE A 42 0.91 -6.26 -34.10
N GLY A 43 1.71 -6.27 -35.16
CA GLY A 43 1.33 -6.87 -36.44
C GLY A 43 1.01 -8.38 -36.32
N PRO A 44 0.34 -8.95 -37.34
CA PRO A 44 -0.20 -10.31 -37.29
C PRO A 44 0.85 -11.40 -37.00
N ASP A 45 2.09 -11.21 -37.46
CA ASP A 45 3.18 -12.18 -37.30
C ASP A 45 3.62 -12.37 -35.83
N LEU A 46 3.33 -11.38 -34.98
CA LEU A 46 3.76 -11.37 -33.57
C LEU A 46 2.58 -11.42 -32.59
N ALA A 47 1.40 -10.95 -32.99
CA ALA A 47 0.21 -10.92 -32.13
C ALA A 47 -0.14 -12.30 -31.55
N ALA A 48 -0.23 -13.34 -32.38
CA ALA A 48 -0.56 -14.70 -31.92
C ALA A 48 0.47 -15.25 -30.93
N LYS A 49 1.77 -15.04 -31.21
CA LYS A 49 2.87 -15.49 -30.34
C LYS A 49 2.84 -14.81 -28.97
N VAL A 50 2.49 -13.52 -28.93
CA VAL A 50 2.37 -12.76 -27.68
C VAL A 50 1.18 -13.24 -26.87
N THR A 51 0.03 -13.46 -27.52
CA THR A 51 -1.18 -13.98 -26.85
C THR A 51 -0.94 -15.38 -26.27
N ASP A 52 -0.34 -16.29 -27.04
CA ASP A 52 -0.03 -17.66 -26.60
C ASP A 52 1.02 -17.67 -25.48
N GLY A 53 2.07 -16.85 -25.62
CA GLY A 53 3.09 -16.67 -24.60
C GLY A 53 2.50 -16.16 -23.28
N ARG A 54 1.60 -15.19 -23.34
CA ARG A 54 0.96 -14.61 -22.15
C ARG A 54 0.03 -15.62 -21.46
N ARG A 55 -0.78 -16.37 -22.22
CA ARG A 55 -1.62 -17.44 -21.65
C ARG A 55 -0.78 -18.52 -20.98
N SER A 56 0.34 -18.89 -21.58
CA SER A 56 1.28 -19.88 -21.02
C SER A 56 1.96 -19.39 -19.74
N GLU A 57 2.33 -18.10 -19.67
CA GLU A 57 2.86 -17.49 -18.46
C GLU A 57 1.82 -17.48 -17.33
N PHE A 58 0.57 -17.14 -17.66
CA PHE A 58 -0.52 -17.10 -16.67
C PHE A 58 -0.93 -18.47 -16.15
N ALA A 59 -0.74 -19.55 -16.92
CA ALA A 59 -1.00 -20.93 -16.47
C ALA A 59 -0.22 -21.32 -15.20
N ARG A 60 0.85 -20.58 -14.87
CA ARG A 60 1.65 -20.77 -13.65
C ARG A 60 0.98 -20.22 -12.39
N PHE A 61 -0.02 -19.35 -12.51
CA PHE A 61 -0.78 -18.84 -11.38
C PHE A 61 -1.99 -19.76 -11.13
N ALA A 62 -2.16 -20.23 -9.89
CA ALA A 62 -3.21 -21.19 -9.51
C ALA A 62 -4.62 -20.75 -9.95
N GLN A 63 -4.89 -19.44 -9.94
CA GLN A 63 -6.17 -18.85 -10.33
C GLN A 63 -6.48 -18.96 -11.85
N PHE A 64 -5.48 -19.20 -12.69
CA PHE A 64 -5.59 -19.33 -14.14
C PHE A 64 -5.15 -20.71 -14.66
N SER A 65 -5.17 -21.72 -13.78
CA SER A 65 -4.71 -23.08 -14.10
C SER A 65 -5.71 -23.92 -14.88
N SER A 66 -7.01 -23.59 -14.86
CA SER A 66 -8.03 -24.30 -15.65
C SER A 66 -8.15 -23.74 -17.07
N ALA A 67 -8.57 -24.59 -18.01
CA ALA A 67 -8.79 -24.18 -19.40
C ALA A 67 -9.83 -23.06 -19.53
N GLU A 68 -10.87 -23.08 -18.69
CA GLU A 68 -11.91 -22.05 -18.64
C GLU A 68 -11.40 -20.73 -18.04
N ALA A 69 -10.43 -20.78 -17.12
CA ALA A 69 -9.79 -19.59 -16.59
C ALA A 69 -8.81 -18.98 -17.60
N GLN A 70 -8.09 -19.82 -18.35
CA GLN A 70 -7.22 -19.37 -19.45
C GLN A 70 -8.01 -18.77 -20.61
N ALA A 71 -9.17 -19.32 -20.94
CA ALA A 71 -10.07 -18.77 -21.95
C ALA A 71 -10.64 -17.39 -21.57
N ARG A 72 -10.67 -17.06 -20.27
CA ARG A 72 -11.09 -15.75 -19.75
C ARG A 72 -9.97 -14.71 -19.71
N ILE A 73 -8.73 -15.08 -20.02
CA ILE A 73 -7.61 -14.13 -20.12
C ILE A 73 -7.87 -13.21 -21.32
N PRO A 74 -7.95 -11.87 -21.12
CA PRO A 74 -8.20 -10.93 -22.21
C PRO A 74 -7.11 -11.01 -23.28
N ASP A 75 -7.51 -10.95 -24.55
CA ASP A 75 -6.57 -10.89 -25.67
C ASP A 75 -5.83 -9.54 -25.64
N PRO A 76 -4.50 -9.51 -25.49
CA PRO A 76 -3.74 -8.28 -25.42
C PRO A 76 -3.79 -7.46 -26.71
N GLY A 77 -4.06 -8.08 -27.87
CA GLY A 77 -4.22 -7.40 -29.15
C GLY A 77 -5.60 -6.76 -29.37
N SER A 78 -6.57 -7.06 -28.51
CA SER A 78 -7.93 -6.51 -28.66
C SER A 78 -7.99 -5.07 -28.16
N ARG A 79 -8.63 -4.20 -28.97
CA ARG A 79 -8.95 -2.82 -28.57
C ARG A 79 -9.72 -2.75 -27.25
N GLU A 80 -10.58 -3.73 -26.98
CA GLU A 80 -11.36 -3.85 -25.74
C GLU A 80 -10.44 -3.89 -24.50
N THR A 81 -9.33 -4.64 -24.57
CA THR A 81 -8.38 -4.81 -23.46
C THR A 81 -7.71 -3.49 -23.08
N PHE A 82 -7.34 -2.70 -24.09
CA PHE A 82 -6.87 -1.32 -23.87
C PHE A 82 -7.97 -0.43 -23.28
N MET A 83 -9.18 -0.46 -23.86
CA MET A 83 -10.28 0.41 -23.42
C MET A 83 -10.70 0.13 -21.97
N ARG A 84 -10.71 -1.14 -21.54
CA ARG A 84 -10.97 -1.54 -20.14
C ARG A 84 -9.89 -1.11 -19.16
N SER A 85 -8.70 -0.76 -19.65
CA SER A 85 -7.58 -0.28 -18.84
C SER A 85 -7.51 1.25 -18.73
N LYS A 86 -8.45 1.97 -19.34
CA LYS A 86 -8.59 3.41 -19.14
C LYS A 86 -9.25 3.70 -17.81
N LEU A 87 -8.69 4.65 -17.06
CA LEU A 87 -9.28 5.13 -15.83
C LEU A 87 -10.66 5.73 -16.09
N ASP A 88 -11.63 5.33 -15.27
CA ASP A 88 -12.95 5.95 -15.23
C ASP A 88 -12.91 7.17 -14.29
N TRP A 89 -12.65 8.34 -14.87
CA TRP A 89 -12.61 9.59 -14.10
C TRP A 89 -13.97 10.01 -13.55
N ALA A 90 -15.09 9.49 -14.07
CA ALA A 90 -16.41 9.78 -13.53
C ALA A 90 -16.62 9.15 -12.15
N SER A 91 -15.84 8.12 -11.79
CA SER A 91 -15.91 7.47 -10.47
C SER A 91 -15.63 8.43 -9.31
N LEU A 92 -14.90 9.53 -9.56
CA LEU A 92 -14.66 10.60 -8.59
C LEU A 92 -15.92 11.38 -8.19
N GLN A 93 -17.07 11.11 -8.80
CA GLN A 93 -18.37 11.63 -8.33
C GLN A 93 -18.96 10.79 -7.18
N MET A 94 -18.45 9.58 -6.96
CA MET A 94 -18.90 8.68 -5.90
C MET A 94 -18.13 8.91 -4.60
N SER A 95 -18.84 8.85 -3.47
CA SER A 95 -18.29 9.17 -2.15
C SER A 95 -17.15 8.26 -1.70
N SER A 96 -17.15 6.99 -2.10
CA SER A 96 -16.10 6.01 -1.78
C SER A 96 -14.74 6.42 -2.37
N HIS A 97 -14.70 6.80 -3.65
CA HIS A 97 -13.47 7.20 -4.34
C HIS A 97 -12.96 8.56 -3.84
N ILE A 98 -13.87 9.49 -3.53
CA ILE A 98 -13.51 10.78 -2.91
C ILE A 98 -12.83 10.58 -1.56
N GLN A 99 -13.35 9.68 -0.72
CA GLN A 99 -12.76 9.39 0.60
C GLN A 99 -11.34 8.83 0.47
N TRP A 100 -11.09 7.95 -0.50
CA TRP A 100 -9.74 7.49 -0.80
C TRP A 100 -8.84 8.66 -1.23
N LEU A 101 -9.29 9.48 -2.18
CA LEU A 101 -8.51 10.61 -2.65
C LEU A 101 -8.14 11.59 -1.53
N GLN A 102 -9.07 11.86 -0.62
CA GLN A 102 -8.83 12.69 0.55
C GLN A 102 -7.84 12.04 1.51
N PHE A 103 -7.93 10.73 1.75
CA PHE A 103 -7.00 9.99 2.58
C PHE A 103 -5.57 10.04 2.03
N TYR A 104 -5.38 9.77 0.73
CA TYR A 104 -4.07 9.87 0.06
C TYR A 104 -3.50 11.29 0.13
N ARG A 105 -4.32 12.30 -0.16
CA ARG A 105 -3.91 13.72 -0.05
C ARG A 105 -3.46 14.05 1.37
N GLY A 106 -4.21 13.61 2.38
CA GLY A 106 -3.86 13.79 3.79
C GLY A 106 -2.50 13.19 4.13
N LEU A 107 -2.26 11.93 3.74
CA LEU A 107 -0.97 11.25 3.96
C LEU A 107 0.19 11.93 3.22
N LEU A 108 0.00 12.34 1.97
CA LEU A 108 1.04 13.01 1.19
C LEU A 108 1.36 14.41 1.73
N SER A 109 0.35 15.18 2.13
CA SER A 109 0.54 16.48 2.80
C SER A 109 1.26 16.31 4.14
N PHE A 110 0.88 15.29 4.92
CA PHE A 110 1.57 14.96 6.17
C PHE A 110 3.02 14.56 5.93
N ARG A 111 3.28 13.68 4.95
CA ARG A 111 4.63 13.26 4.56
C ARG A 111 5.51 14.47 4.26
N GLN A 112 5.02 15.40 3.44
CA GLN A 112 5.79 16.60 3.07
C GLN A 112 6.12 17.47 4.28
N LYS A 113 5.18 17.60 5.22
CA LYS A 113 5.34 18.46 6.39
C LYS A 113 6.22 17.85 7.48
N GLU A 114 6.01 16.57 7.79
CA GLU A 114 6.58 15.94 9.00
C GLU A 114 7.69 14.92 8.67
N ILE A 115 7.57 14.17 7.56
CA ILE A 115 8.52 13.09 7.24
C ILE A 115 9.69 13.60 6.39
N VAL A 116 9.42 14.33 5.30
CA VAL A 116 10.46 14.80 4.36
C VAL A 116 11.57 15.58 5.08
N PRO A 117 11.30 16.48 6.05
CA PRO A 117 12.36 17.18 6.79
C PRO A 117 13.26 16.27 7.64
N LEU A 118 12.82 15.05 7.94
CA LEU A 118 13.59 14.06 8.70
C LEU A 118 14.45 13.17 7.80
N VAL A 119 14.11 13.01 6.51
CA VAL A 119 14.79 12.09 5.60
C VAL A 119 16.29 12.37 5.51
N SER A 120 16.69 13.63 5.42
CA SER A 120 18.12 14.02 5.37
C SER A 120 18.86 13.84 6.70
N LYS A 121 18.12 13.66 7.80
CA LYS A 121 18.66 13.47 9.16
C LYS A 121 18.75 12.00 9.55
N ILE A 122 18.24 11.07 8.72
CA ILE A 122 18.31 9.63 9.01
C ILE A 122 19.73 9.12 8.76
N SER A 123 20.29 8.43 9.75
CA SER A 123 21.55 7.71 9.62
C SER A 123 21.37 6.52 8.67
N ARG A 124 22.02 6.59 7.51
CA ARG A 124 21.90 5.57 6.45
C ARG A 124 22.32 4.19 6.96
N GLY A 125 21.57 3.16 6.58
CA GLY A 125 21.88 1.76 6.92
C GLY A 125 21.64 1.37 8.38
N THR A 126 21.04 2.25 9.19
CA THR A 126 20.79 1.99 10.63
C THR A 126 19.37 1.54 10.93
N ALA A 127 18.51 1.44 9.91
CA ALA A 127 17.13 1.04 10.09
C ALA A 127 17.06 -0.37 10.69
N LYS A 128 16.26 -0.54 11.73
CA LYS A 128 15.98 -1.83 12.36
C LYS A 128 14.49 -2.13 12.22
N PHE A 129 14.14 -3.39 12.04
CA PHE A 129 12.76 -3.82 12.02
C PHE A 129 12.58 -5.14 12.77
N GLU A 130 11.36 -5.39 13.21
CA GLU A 130 10.93 -6.63 13.82
C GLU A 130 9.54 -6.99 13.31
N VAL A 131 9.30 -8.27 13.03
CA VAL A 131 7.98 -8.81 12.71
C VAL A 131 7.48 -9.59 13.93
N ILE A 132 6.35 -9.18 14.48
CA ILE A 132 5.76 -9.71 15.70
C ILE A 132 4.54 -10.56 15.33
N ALA A 133 4.56 -11.83 15.74
CA ALA A 133 3.49 -12.80 15.50
C ALA A 133 3.05 -12.95 14.02
N GLY A 134 3.90 -12.56 13.06
CA GLY A 134 3.63 -12.67 11.62
C GLY A 134 2.67 -11.62 11.05
N GLU A 135 2.02 -10.79 11.88
CA GLU A 135 0.97 -9.84 11.46
C GLU A 135 1.21 -8.40 11.95
N ALA A 136 2.22 -8.18 12.78
CA ALA A 136 2.61 -6.83 13.21
C ALA A 136 4.08 -6.57 12.86
N VAL A 137 4.41 -5.29 12.67
CA VAL A 137 5.76 -4.83 12.34
C VAL A 137 6.12 -3.60 13.16
N SER A 138 7.35 -3.56 13.65
CA SER A 138 7.97 -2.36 14.19
C SER A 138 9.18 -1.99 13.34
N VAL A 139 9.36 -0.71 13.06
CA VAL A 139 10.52 -0.19 12.31
C VAL A 139 11.05 1.07 13.00
N LYS A 140 12.37 1.14 13.14
CA LYS A 140 13.08 2.26 13.76
C LYS A 140 14.15 2.79 12.83
N TRP A 141 14.10 4.09 12.54
CA TRP A 141 15.13 4.83 11.83
C TRP A 141 15.84 5.79 12.78
N GLN A 142 17.15 5.58 12.97
CA GLN A 142 17.95 6.43 13.83
C GLN A 142 18.21 7.77 13.14
N LEU A 143 17.99 8.89 13.85
CA LEU A 143 18.37 10.23 13.40
C LEU A 143 19.76 10.60 13.91
N THR A 144 20.45 11.47 13.18
CA THR A 144 21.76 12.02 13.55
C THR A 144 21.74 12.85 14.84
N SER A 145 20.56 13.31 15.28
CA SER A 145 20.38 14.02 16.56
C SER A 145 20.35 13.11 17.80
N GLY A 146 20.36 11.78 17.62
CA GLY A 146 20.14 10.81 18.71
C GLY A 146 18.68 10.37 18.87
N GLN A 147 17.74 11.17 18.38
CA GLN A 147 16.32 10.80 18.29
C GLN A 147 16.08 9.68 17.29
N SER A 148 14.87 9.11 17.28
CA SER A 148 14.46 8.11 16.31
C SER A 148 13.07 8.37 15.74
N LEU A 149 12.92 8.13 14.44
CA LEU A 149 11.61 7.98 13.81
C LEU A 149 11.21 6.52 13.96
N GLU A 150 10.05 6.24 14.54
CA GLU A 150 9.57 4.88 14.80
C GLU A 150 8.18 4.69 14.21
N MET A 151 7.94 3.52 13.63
CA MET A 151 6.66 3.09 13.09
C MET A 151 6.30 1.74 13.67
N ILE A 152 5.06 1.60 14.12
CA ILE A 152 4.48 0.33 14.52
C ILE A 152 3.19 0.13 13.73
N ALA A 153 2.94 -1.08 13.25
CA ALA A 153 1.71 -1.43 12.57
C ALA A 153 1.26 -2.85 12.92
N ASN A 154 -0.02 -3.03 13.18
CA ASN A 154 -0.67 -4.30 13.44
C ASN A 154 -1.75 -4.52 12.39
N PHE A 155 -1.65 -5.61 11.62
CA PHE A 155 -2.60 -6.00 10.59
C PHE A 155 -3.56 -7.12 11.04
N SER A 156 -3.35 -7.66 12.25
CA SER A 156 -4.21 -8.70 12.81
C SER A 156 -5.55 -8.13 13.28
N SER A 157 -6.53 -9.02 13.47
CA SER A 157 -7.86 -8.69 14.02
C SER A 157 -7.89 -8.59 15.55
N SER A 158 -6.73 -8.66 16.22
CA SER A 158 -6.61 -8.59 17.67
C SER A 158 -5.51 -7.63 18.10
N ALA A 159 -5.54 -7.15 19.33
CA ALA A 159 -4.43 -6.37 19.86
C ALA A 159 -3.15 -7.23 19.96
N VAL A 160 -2.00 -6.65 19.61
CA VAL A 160 -0.71 -7.34 19.64
C VAL A 160 0.20 -6.69 20.68
N GLY A 161 0.80 -7.52 21.54
CA GLY A 161 1.81 -7.07 22.49
C GLY A 161 3.09 -6.67 21.78
N LEU A 162 3.43 -5.39 21.82
CA LEU A 162 4.68 -4.87 21.27
C LEU A 162 5.07 -3.57 22.02
N PRO A 163 6.37 -3.27 22.12
CA PRO A 163 6.82 -2.05 22.77
C PRO A 163 6.29 -0.81 22.05
N ILE A 164 5.44 -0.02 22.73
CA ILE A 164 4.97 1.26 22.19
C ILE A 164 6.10 2.29 22.34
N PRO A 165 6.56 2.94 21.24
CA PRO A 165 7.63 3.93 21.32
C PRO A 165 7.29 5.07 22.28
N GLN A 166 8.26 5.47 23.10
CA GLN A 166 8.12 6.62 23.98
C GLN A 166 8.56 7.89 23.24
N GLY A 167 7.61 8.77 22.94
CA GLY A 167 7.90 9.99 22.21
C GLY A 167 6.67 10.75 21.77
N LYS A 168 6.88 11.72 20.90
CA LYS A 168 5.78 12.46 20.28
C LYS A 168 5.12 11.57 19.24
N LEU A 169 3.84 11.23 19.43
CA LEU A 169 3.03 10.65 18.38
C LEU A 169 2.88 11.66 17.22
N LEU A 170 3.27 11.25 16.03
CA LEU A 170 3.21 12.03 14.81
C LEU A 170 1.92 11.75 14.02
N TYR A 171 1.58 10.47 13.85
CA TYR A 171 0.43 10.03 13.06
C TYR A 171 -0.13 8.72 13.60
N THR A 172 -1.44 8.51 13.48
CA THR A 172 -2.11 7.23 13.72
C THR A 172 -3.22 7.01 12.68
N THR A 173 -3.49 5.76 12.34
CA THR A 173 -4.70 5.37 11.59
C THR A 173 -5.92 5.13 12.47
N ALA A 174 -5.74 5.08 13.80
CA ALA A 174 -6.84 4.95 14.74
C ALA A 174 -7.70 6.23 14.75
N GLU A 175 -9.01 6.08 14.97
CA GLU A 175 -9.94 7.22 15.00
C GLU A 175 -9.66 8.17 16.18
N ASP A 176 -9.17 7.62 17.30
CA ASP A 176 -8.74 8.40 18.45
C ASP A 176 -7.33 7.98 18.93
N HIS A 177 -6.70 8.87 19.69
CA HIS A 177 -5.36 8.62 20.21
C HIS A 177 -5.34 7.63 21.38
N ALA A 178 -6.45 7.51 22.12
CA ALA A 178 -6.55 6.62 23.28
C ALA A 178 -6.64 5.15 22.88
N SER A 179 -7.15 4.86 21.69
CA SER A 179 -7.31 3.50 21.14
C SER A 179 -6.05 2.94 20.50
N ILE A 180 -4.97 3.74 20.36
CA ILE A 180 -3.72 3.23 19.77
C ILE A 180 -3.15 2.10 20.62
N ALA A 181 -3.17 2.26 21.94
CA ALA A 181 -2.57 1.27 22.81
C ALA A 181 -3.13 1.25 24.23
N ASN A 182 -3.18 0.04 24.80
CA ASN A 182 -3.44 -0.19 26.22
C ASN A 182 -2.11 -0.37 26.98
N GLY A 183 -1.22 0.62 26.90
CA GLY A 183 0.09 0.64 27.56
C GLY A 183 1.17 -0.24 26.90
N THR A 184 0.90 -1.53 26.67
CA THR A 184 1.88 -2.50 26.13
C THR A 184 1.39 -3.25 24.88
N GLN A 185 0.20 -2.90 24.38
CA GLN A 185 -0.40 -3.56 23.23
C GLN A 185 -0.85 -2.52 22.22
N LEU A 186 -0.54 -2.75 20.93
CA LEU A 186 -1.08 -1.98 19.81
C LEU A 186 -2.45 -2.58 19.43
N ALA A 187 -3.46 -1.74 19.24
CA ALA A 187 -4.79 -2.18 18.83
C ALA A 187 -4.79 -2.96 17.50
N ALA A 188 -5.86 -3.72 17.27
CA ALA A 188 -6.11 -4.41 16.01
C ALA A 188 -6.15 -3.41 14.84
N VAL A 189 -5.64 -3.81 13.67
CA VAL A 189 -5.69 -3.03 12.42
C VAL A 189 -5.30 -1.54 12.63
N CYS A 190 -4.13 -1.32 13.22
CA CYS A 190 -3.67 0.01 13.62
C CYS A 190 -2.23 0.26 13.15
N GLY A 191 -1.95 1.45 12.63
CA GLY A 191 -0.60 1.93 12.35
C GLY A 191 -0.34 3.26 13.05
N ALA A 192 0.84 3.42 13.66
CA ALA A 192 1.23 4.63 14.36
C ALA A 192 2.70 4.98 14.13
N TRP A 193 2.98 6.29 14.09
CA TRP A 193 4.30 6.87 13.85
C TRP A 193 4.70 7.79 15.00
N PHE A 194 5.95 7.68 15.45
CA PHE A 194 6.46 8.39 16.62
C PHE A 194 7.81 9.05 16.30
N LEU A 195 8.06 10.18 16.97
CA LEU A 195 9.39 10.74 17.12
C LEU A 195 9.84 10.54 18.57
N SER A 196 10.68 9.55 18.79
CA SER A 196 11.22 9.17 20.10
C SER A 196 12.53 9.89 20.39
N THR A 197 12.79 10.17 21.66
CA THR A 197 14.05 10.76 22.16
C THR A 197 15.08 9.70 22.49
#